data_AF-A0A9D3BZB2-F1
#
_entry.id   AF-A0A9D3BZB2-F1
#
_cell.length_a   1.000
_cell.length_b   1.000
_cell.length_c   1.000
_cell.angle_alpha   90.00
_cell.angle_beta   90.00
_cell.angle_gamma   90.00
#
_symmetry.space_group_name_H-M   'P 1'
#
loop_
_entity.id
_entity.type
_entity.pdbx_description
1 polymer ?
#
loop_
_entity_poly.entity_id
_entity_poly.type
_entity_poly.pdbx_seq_one_letter_code
_entity_poly.pdbx_strand_id
1 'polypeptide(L)'
;MAEVEDTLKRIEAREDVVGIIIVNLDGVYLRSTLDDALTAQYTKHLDRLTVMARSVVRNIDPEDDLTSLRLRIEKNDKHEIMRTTIW
;
A
#
# COMPACT_ATOMS: atom_id res chain seq x y z
N MET A 1 18.52 9.13 -0.51
CA MET A 1 17.58 9.90 -1.35
C MET A 1 17.41 9.29 -2.74
N ALA A 2 18.49 9.09 -3.53
CA ALA A 2 18.39 8.54 -4.90
C ALA A 2 17.81 7.11 -4.98
N GLU A 3 18.12 6.25 -4.00
CA GLU A 3 17.72 4.82 -4.02
C GLU A 3 16.20 4.60 -3.95
N VAL A 4 15.48 5.43 -3.19
CA VAL A 4 14.02 5.33 -3.06
C VAL A 4 13.34 5.71 -4.38
N GLU A 5 13.85 6.76 -5.03
CA GLU A 5 13.31 7.24 -6.30
C GLU A 5 13.60 6.27 -7.45
N ASP A 6 14.79 5.66 -7.48
CA ASP A 6 15.13 4.63 -8.46
C ASP A 6 14.30 3.35 -8.26
N THR A 7 14.05 2.99 -7.00
CA THR A 7 13.17 1.86 -6.68
C THR A 7 11.73 2.15 -7.11
N LEU A 8 11.25 3.38 -6.91
CA LEU A 8 9.93 3.80 -7.35
C LEU A 8 9.80 3.71 -8.86
N LYS A 9 10.77 4.27 -9.60
CA LYS A 9 10.82 4.20 -11.08
C LYS A 9 10.82 2.76 -11.58
N ARG A 10 11.53 1.86 -10.90
CA ARG A 10 11.54 0.43 -11.25
C ARG A 10 10.19 -0.25 -11.04
N ILE A 11 9.40 0.21 -10.06
CA ILE A 11 8.03 -0.29 -9.83
C ILE A 11 7.08 0.31 -10.87
N GLU A 12 7.19 1.62 -11.14
CA GLU A 12 6.40 2.30 -12.19
C GLU A 12 6.66 1.70 -13.58
N ALA A 13 7.89 1.25 -13.86
CA ALA A 13 8.27 0.67 -15.16
C ALA A 13 7.68 -0.72 -15.44
N ARG A 14 6.95 -1.33 -14.50
CA ARG A 14 6.32 -2.64 -14.70
C ARG A 14 4.95 -2.46 -15.36
N GLU A 15 4.71 -3.15 -16.47
CA GLU A 15 3.43 -3.08 -17.21
C GLU A 15 2.20 -3.44 -16.36
N ASP A 16 2.36 -4.31 -15.36
CA ASP A 16 1.27 -4.75 -14.48
C ASP A 16 0.91 -3.72 -13.38
N VAL A 17 1.59 -2.58 -13.32
CA VAL A 17 1.38 -1.56 -12.26
C VAL A 17 0.46 -0.46 -12.78
N VAL A 18 -0.78 -0.48 -12.30
CA VAL A 18 -1.80 0.53 -12.64
C VAL A 18 -1.60 1.84 -11.88
N GLY A 19 -1.07 1.78 -10.67
CA GLY A 19 -0.74 2.98 -9.91
C GLY A 19 -0.02 2.69 -8.60
N ILE A 20 0.65 3.73 -8.09
CA ILE A 20 1.43 3.68 -6.85
C ILE A 20 0.91 4.79 -5.94
N ILE A 21 0.69 4.47 -4.67
CA ILE A 21 0.39 5.43 -3.61
C ILE A 21 1.42 5.25 -2.50
N ILE A 22 2.07 6.34 -2.11
CA ILE A 22 2.98 6.39 -0.96
C ILE A 22 2.25 7.12 0.15
N VAL A 23 2.16 6.49 1.33
CA VAL A 23 1.47 7.03 2.51
C VAL A 23 2.43 7.06 3.69
N ASN A 24 2.39 8.15 4.46
CA ASN A 24 3.13 8.27 5.71
C ASN A 24 2.38 7.58 6.87
N LEU A 25 3.07 7.36 8.00
CA LEU A 25 2.47 6.79 9.22
C LEU A 25 1.30 7.63 9.78
N ASP A 26 1.25 8.92 9.45
CA ASP A 26 0.17 9.82 9.83
C ASP A 26 -1.10 9.67 8.96
N GLY A 27 -1.10 8.73 8.00
CA GLY A 27 -2.22 8.50 7.08
C GLY A 27 -2.34 9.56 5.98
N VAL A 28 -1.30 10.38 5.79
CA VAL A 28 -1.21 11.38 4.73
C VAL A 28 -0.47 10.79 3.53
N TYR A 29 -1.07 10.85 2.33
CA TYR A 29 -0.39 10.42 1.11
C TYR A 29 0.67 11.46 0.70
N LEU A 30 1.87 11.00 0.36
CA LEU A 30 3.01 11.82 -0.07
C LEU A 30 3.06 11.94 -1.59
N ARG A 31 2.77 10.84 -2.30
CA ARG A 31 2.81 10.76 -3.76
C ARG A 31 1.80 9.72 -4.23
N SER A 32 1.10 10.04 -5.32
CA SER A 32 0.18 9.12 -5.98
C SER A 32 0.27 9.31 -7.49
N THR A 33 0.11 8.22 -8.23
CA THR A 33 -0.09 8.26 -9.70
C THR A 33 -1.56 8.15 -10.10
N LEU A 34 -2.47 8.14 -9.11
CA LEU A 34 -3.93 8.06 -9.28
C LEU A 34 -4.59 9.40 -8.95
N ASP A 35 -5.86 9.56 -9.34
CA ASP A 35 -6.65 10.76 -9.02
C ASP A 35 -6.67 11.04 -7.51
N ASP A 36 -6.57 12.32 -7.13
CA ASP A 36 -6.48 12.76 -5.73
C ASP A 36 -7.68 12.29 -4.88
N ALA A 37 -8.90 12.35 -5.44
CA ALA A 37 -10.11 11.92 -4.76
C ALA A 37 -10.10 10.41 -4.45
N LEU A 38 -9.63 9.61 -5.41
CA LEU A 38 -9.53 8.16 -5.28
C LEU A 38 -8.39 7.77 -4.34
N THR A 39 -7.26 8.48 -4.42
CA THR A 39 -6.11 8.34 -3.54
C THR A 39 -6.48 8.55 -2.07
N ALA A 40 -7.22 9.62 -1.77
CA ALA A 40 -7.67 9.90 -0.41
C ALA A 40 -8.60 8.79 0.13
N GLN A 41 -9.51 8.28 -0.71
CA GLN A 41 -10.40 7.18 -0.34
C GLN A 41 -9.62 5.88 -0.06
N TYR A 42 -8.71 5.50 -0.97
CA TYR A 42 -7.89 4.30 -0.79
C TYR A 42 -6.98 4.40 0.43
N THR A 43 -6.35 5.57 0.65
CA THR A 43 -5.48 5.80 1.81
C THR A 43 -6.23 5.53 3.12
N LYS A 44 -7.46 6.05 3.25
CA LYS A 44 -8.29 5.83 4.44
C LYS A 44 -8.66 4.36 4.64
N HIS A 45 -8.99 3.64 3.56
CA HIS A 45 -9.35 2.23 3.66
C HIS A 45 -8.13 1.35 3.98
N LEU A 46 -6.99 1.62 3.35
CA LEU A 46 -5.74 0.88 3.54
C LEU A 46 -5.14 1.11 4.92
N ASP A 47 -5.19 2.32 5.45
CA ASP A 47 -4.70 2.63 6.80
C ASP A 47 -5.43 1.78 7.84
N ARG A 48 -6.78 1.82 7.81
CA ARG A 48 -7.61 1.01 8.70
C ARG A 48 -7.33 -0.48 8.57
N LEU A 49 -7.19 -0.97 7.33
CA LEU A 49 -6.92 -2.38 7.09
C LEU A 49 -5.55 -2.80 7.62
N THR A 50 -4.53 -1.95 7.47
CA THR A 50 -3.17 -2.23 7.94
C THR A 50 -3.11 -2.26 9.46
N VAL A 51 -3.82 -1.34 10.15
CA VAL A 51 -3.94 -1.37 11.62
C VAL A 51 -4.58 -2.67 12.09
N MET A 52 -5.67 -3.11 11.45
CA MET A 52 -6.33 -4.38 11.79
C MET A 52 -5.43 -5.58 11.50
N ALA A 53 -4.76 -5.61 10.35
CA ALA A 53 -3.85 -6.69 9.97
C ALA A 53 -2.67 -6.81 10.94
N ARG A 54 -2.04 -5.69 11.32
CA ARG A 54 -0.98 -5.67 12.35
C ARG A 54 -1.47 -6.20 13.69
N SER A 55 -2.68 -5.79 14.09
CA SER A 55 -3.29 -6.29 15.34
C SER A 55 -3.52 -7.79 15.29
N VAL A 56 -4.00 -8.34 14.18
CA VAL A 56 -4.21 -9.78 14.01
C VAL A 56 -2.89 -10.55 14.04
N VAL A 57 -1.85 -10.07 13.33
CA VAL A 57 -0.51 -10.70 13.35
C VAL A 57 0.03 -10.75 14.78
N ARG A 58 -0.01 -9.62 15.49
CA ARG A 58 0.45 -9.53 16.90
C ARG A 58 -0.35 -10.38 17.88
N ASN A 59 -1.62 -10.68 17.58
CA ASN A 59 -2.42 -11.60 18.38
C ASN A 59 -2.02 -13.06 18.17
N ILE A 60 -1.49 -13.41 17.00
CA ILE A 60 -1.02 -14.77 16.68
C ILE A 60 0.41 -14.95 17.21
N ASP A 61 1.28 -14.00 16.90
CA ASP A 61 2.67 -13.96 17.36
C ASP A 61 3.05 -12.52 17.72
N PRO A 62 3.28 -12.22 19.02
CA PRO A 62 3.63 -10.87 19.46
C PRO A 62 5.06 -10.43 19.09
N GLU A 63 5.93 -11.35 18.67
CA GLU A 63 7.30 -11.03 18.20
C GLU A 63 7.37 -10.80 16.68
N ASP A 64 6.31 -11.12 15.94
CA ASP A 64 6.24 -10.91 14.49
C ASP A 64 5.61 -9.55 14.14
N ASP A 65 6.21 -8.86 13.17
CA ASP A 65 5.73 -7.58 12.66
C ASP A 65 5.33 -7.71 11.18
N LEU A 66 4.19 -7.12 10.84
CA LEU A 66 3.66 -7.16 9.48
C LEU A 66 4.58 -6.40 8.51
N THR A 67 5.38 -7.14 7.74
CA THR A 67 6.31 -6.60 6.74
C THR A 67 5.67 -6.31 5.40
N SER A 68 4.76 -7.17 4.94
CA SER A 68 4.05 -6.97 3.68
C SER A 68 2.63 -7.55 3.69
N LEU A 69 1.70 -6.80 3.11
CA LEU A 69 0.32 -7.21 2.94
C LEU A 69 -0.02 -7.20 1.44
N ARG A 70 -0.44 -8.36 0.91
CA ARG A 70 -0.93 -8.48 -0.48
C ARG A 70 -2.42 -8.79 -0.45
N LEU A 71 -3.19 -7.95 -1.12
CA LEU A 71 -4.64 -8.09 -1.22
C LEU A 71 -5.00 -8.38 -2.67
N ARG A 72 -5.81 -9.41 -2.88
CA ARG A 72 -6.41 -9.74 -4.17
C ARG A 72 -7.91 -9.60 -4.03
N ILE A 73 -8.52 -8.76 -4.86
CA ILE A 73 -9.96 -8.54 -4.88
C ILE A 73 -10.51 -9.23 -6.14
N GLU A 74 -11.45 -10.15 -5.98
CA GLU A 74 -12.00 -10.97 -7.08
C GLU A 74 -13.35 -10.45 -7.62
N LYS A 75 -13.63 -9.14 -7.52
CA LYS A 75 -14.97 -8.61 -7.88
C LYS A 75 -14.95 -7.73 -9.13
N ASN A 76 -15.55 -8.28 -10.19
CA ASN A 76 -16.15 -7.75 -11.42
C ASN A 76 -15.85 -6.37 -12.04
N ASP A 77 -15.17 -5.41 -11.44
CA ASP A 77 -14.76 -4.21 -12.17
C ASP A 77 -13.61 -3.50 -11.45
N LYS A 78 -12.41 -3.80 -11.95
CA LYS A 78 -11.20 -2.97 -11.97
C LYS A 78 -10.61 -2.57 -10.61
N HIS A 79 -9.30 -2.80 -10.52
CA HIS A 79 -8.33 -2.32 -9.53
C HIS A 79 -7.97 -3.33 -8.42
N GLU A 80 -6.92 -4.09 -8.72
CA GLU A 80 -6.07 -4.78 -7.76
C GLU A 80 -5.33 -3.74 -6.91
N ILE A 81 -5.40 -3.83 -5.58
CA ILE A 81 -4.65 -2.93 -4.69
C ILE A 81 -3.36 -3.66 -4.27
N MET A 82 -2.23 -3.21 -4.81
CA MET A 82 -0.94 -3.88 -4.67
C MET A 82 -0.09 -3.37 -3.49
N ARG A 83 0.39 -4.36 -2.73
CA ARG A 83 1.60 -4.47 -1.89
C ARG A 83 2.11 -3.20 -1.20
N THR A 84 1.75 -3.08 0.08
CA THR A 84 2.54 -2.28 1.03
C THR A 84 3.84 -3.01 1.34
N THR A 85 4.98 -2.35 1.12
CA THR A 85 6.29 -2.75 1.64
C THR A 85 6.73 -1.63 2.56
N ILE A 86 6.84 -1.92 3.85
CA ILE A 86 7.38 -1.01 4.84
C ILE A 86 8.80 -1.51 5.14
N TRP A 87 9.80 -0.64 5.03
CA TRP A 87 11.14 -0.87 5.60
C TRP A 87 11.18 -0.27 7.00
#